data_AF-A0A7C0ZSP3-F1
#
_entry.id   AF-A0A7C0ZSP3-F1
#
_cell.length_a   1.000
_cell.length_b   1.000
_cell.length_c   1.000
_cell.angle_alpha   90.00
_cell.angle_beta   90.00
_cell.angle_gamma   90.00
#
_symmetry.space_group_name_H-M   'P 1'
#
loop_
_entity.id
_entity.type
_entity.pdbx_description
1 polymer ?
#
loop_
_entity_poly.entity_id
_entity_poly.type
_entity_poly.pdbx_seq_one_letter_code
_entity_poly.pdbx_strand_id
1 'polypeptide(L)'
;LLLAASYPFMKRYTYLPQVYLGATFGWAIPMAFAAQTGAVPRVGWLLFIGNVLWASVYDTIYAMVDREDDLHIGVKSTAILFGDADRFLIGVLQALLILDLVLVGRVAGLGAWYYAGVAGAAALASYHQYLIRDRDPQQCFRAFLHNHWLGMVVFAGIVVDYLSR
;
A
#
# COMPACT_ATOMS: atom_id res chain seq x y z
N LEU A 1 -19.42 1.14 -7.49
CA LEU A 1 -19.91 0.08 -8.41
C LEU A 1 -19.20 0.12 -9.77
N LEU A 2 -19.23 1.24 -10.51
CA LEU A 2 -18.51 1.37 -11.78
C LEU A 2 -17.01 1.05 -11.67
N LEU A 3 -16.29 1.67 -10.72
CA LEU A 3 -14.85 1.40 -10.48
C LEU A 3 -14.56 -0.09 -10.22
N ALA A 4 -15.36 -0.75 -9.38
CA ALA A 4 -15.17 -2.17 -9.06
C ALA A 4 -15.47 -3.08 -10.25
N ALA A 5 -16.46 -2.74 -11.07
CA ALA A 5 -16.84 -3.52 -12.24
C ALA A 5 -15.80 -3.41 -13.38
N SER A 6 -15.09 -2.29 -13.50
CA SER A 6 -14.07 -2.09 -14.53
C SER A 6 -12.68 -2.60 -14.15
N TYR A 7 -12.41 -2.87 -12.86
CA TYR A 7 -11.11 -3.34 -12.37
C TYR A 7 -10.56 -4.58 -13.11
N PRO A 8 -11.33 -5.66 -13.35
CA PRO A 8 -10.81 -6.87 -14.02
C PRO A 8 -10.24 -6.61 -15.42
N PHE A 9 -10.72 -5.55 -16.09
CA PHE A 9 -10.28 -5.18 -17.43
C PHE A 9 -9.02 -4.33 -17.44
N MET A 10 -8.64 -3.71 -16.31
CA MET A 10 -7.52 -2.77 -16.26
C MET A 10 -6.15 -3.42 -16.50
N LYS A 11 -6.01 -4.74 -16.27
CA LYS A 11 -4.80 -5.49 -16.65
C LYS A 11 -4.56 -5.49 -18.17
N ARG A 12 -5.59 -5.25 -18.99
CA ARG A 12 -5.46 -5.15 -20.46
C ARG A 12 -5.16 -3.74 -20.96
N TYR A 13 -5.49 -2.70 -20.19
CA TYR A 13 -5.42 -1.31 -20.63
C TYR A 13 -4.38 -0.47 -19.90
N THR A 14 -3.90 -0.90 -18.72
CA THR A 14 -2.98 -0.13 -17.88
C THR A 14 -1.85 -1.00 -17.37
N TYR A 15 -0.65 -0.42 -17.25
CA TYR A 15 0.51 -1.07 -16.61
C TYR A 15 0.53 -0.91 -15.09
N LEU A 16 -0.49 -0.25 -14.52
CA LEU A 16 -0.61 0.06 -13.09
C LEU A 16 -2.00 -0.37 -12.55
N PRO A 17 -2.44 -1.62 -12.78
CA PRO A 17 -3.72 -2.10 -12.24
C PRO A 17 -3.80 -1.97 -10.71
N GLN A 18 -2.64 -1.97 -10.03
CA GLN A 18 -2.56 -1.89 -8.56
C GLN A 18 -3.06 -0.55 -8.01
N VAL A 19 -2.78 0.56 -8.70
CA VAL A 19 -3.28 1.89 -8.31
C VAL A 19 -4.80 1.93 -8.43
N TYR A 20 -5.34 1.34 -9.50
CA TYR A 20 -6.78 1.26 -9.74
C TYR A 20 -7.48 0.36 -8.72
N LEU A 21 -6.86 -0.78 -8.38
CA LEU A 21 -7.30 -1.68 -7.30
C LEU A 21 -7.39 -0.92 -5.97
N GLY A 22 -6.30 -0.24 -5.60
CA GLY A 22 -6.22 0.56 -4.38
C GLY A 22 -7.26 1.67 -4.31
N ALA A 23 -7.51 2.36 -5.43
CA ALA A 23 -8.51 3.42 -5.50
C ALA A 23 -9.93 2.86 -5.37
N THR A 24 -10.18 1.70 -5.99
CA THR A 24 -11.49 1.04 -5.98
C THR A 24 -11.88 0.57 -4.59
N PHE A 25 -10.99 -0.16 -3.91
CA PHE A 25 -11.25 -0.66 -2.55
C PHE A 25 -11.11 0.44 -1.49
N GLY A 26 -10.18 1.38 -1.70
CA GLY A 26 -9.96 2.52 -0.80
C GLY A 26 -11.09 3.55 -0.80
N TRP A 27 -11.96 3.55 -1.82
CA TRP A 27 -13.03 4.56 -1.95
C TRP A 27 -14.02 4.58 -0.78
N ALA A 28 -14.08 3.48 -0.01
CA ALA A 28 -14.84 3.41 1.23
C ALA A 28 -14.39 4.45 2.27
N ILE A 29 -13.12 4.86 2.26
CA ILE A 29 -12.54 5.83 3.22
C ILE A 29 -13.21 7.22 3.09
N PRO A 30 -13.13 7.93 1.94
CA PRO A 30 -13.79 9.23 1.81
C PRO A 30 -15.30 9.13 1.94
N MET A 31 -15.91 8.01 1.51
CA MET A 31 -17.35 7.77 1.70
C MET A 31 -17.73 7.72 3.18
N ALA A 32 -16.97 7.01 4.01
CA ALA A 32 -17.22 6.92 5.45
C ALA A 32 -17.09 8.29 6.14
N PHE A 33 -16.08 9.08 5.78
CA PHE A 33 -15.93 10.45 6.28
C PHE A 33 -17.10 11.35 5.86
N ALA A 34 -17.49 11.32 4.59
CA ALA A 34 -18.61 12.10 4.09
C ALA A 34 -19.92 11.72 4.79
N ALA A 35 -20.16 10.42 5.02
CA ALA A 35 -21.34 9.93 5.72
C ALA A 35 -21.39 10.37 7.18
N GLN A 36 -20.26 10.35 7.89
CA GLN A 36 -20.20 10.67 9.32
C GLN A 36 -20.10 12.17 9.61
N THR A 37 -19.37 12.92 8.80
CA THR A 37 -19.01 14.32 9.08
C THR A 37 -19.67 15.33 8.12
N GLY A 38 -20.39 14.85 7.10
CA GLY A 38 -21.00 15.70 6.07
C GLY A 38 -20.02 16.27 5.04
N ALA A 39 -18.71 16.02 5.20
CA ALA A 39 -17.65 16.45 4.31
C ALA A 39 -16.49 15.44 4.32
N VAL A 40 -15.51 15.60 3.43
CA VAL A 40 -14.27 14.79 3.49
C VAL A 40 -13.13 15.71 3.96
N PRO A 41 -12.73 15.62 5.24
CA PRO A 41 -11.62 16.42 5.75
C PRO A 41 -10.30 15.98 5.12
N ARG A 42 -9.27 16.82 5.24
CA ARG A 42 -7.92 16.56 4.67
C ARG A 42 -7.37 15.19 5.06
N VAL A 43 -7.57 14.77 6.32
CA VAL A 43 -7.13 13.45 6.81
C VAL A 43 -7.79 12.29 6.07
N GLY A 44 -9.05 12.43 5.65
CA GLY A 44 -9.75 11.40 4.89
C GLY A 44 -9.16 11.19 3.50
N TRP A 45 -8.71 12.26 2.84
CA TRP A 45 -8.00 12.19 1.57
C TRP A 45 -6.59 11.62 1.70
N LEU A 46 -5.86 11.98 2.77
CA LEU A 46 -4.55 11.39 3.05
C LEU A 46 -4.68 9.87 3.28
N LEU A 47 -5.62 9.43 4.13
CA LEU A 47 -5.87 8.00 4.35
C LEU A 47 -6.25 7.26 3.05
N PHE A 48 -6.99 7.90 2.16
CA PHE A 48 -7.26 7.35 0.83
C PHE A 48 -5.98 7.18 0.00
N ILE A 49 -5.13 8.21 -0.05
CA ILE A 49 -3.84 8.17 -0.75
C ILE A 49 -2.94 7.08 -0.15
N GLY A 50 -2.81 7.03 1.17
CA GLY A 50 -2.08 5.99 1.89
C GLY A 50 -2.58 4.58 1.54
N ASN A 51 -3.90 4.38 1.45
CA ASN A 51 -4.47 3.10 1.03
C ASN A 51 -4.08 2.73 -0.41
N VAL A 52 -4.12 3.69 -1.35
CA VAL A 52 -3.71 3.46 -2.74
C VAL A 52 -2.22 3.12 -2.82
N LEU A 53 -1.37 3.84 -2.10
CA LEU A 53 0.07 3.57 -2.03
C LEU A 53 0.34 2.19 -1.45
N TRP A 54 -0.31 1.85 -0.33
CA TRP A 54 -0.14 0.56 0.32
C TRP A 54 -0.58 -0.60 -0.60
N ALA A 55 -1.75 -0.47 -1.23
CA ALA A 55 -2.23 -1.40 -2.25
C ALA A 55 -1.25 -1.57 -3.40
N SER A 56 -0.69 -0.47 -3.87
CA SER A 56 0.31 -0.50 -4.94
C SER A 56 1.58 -1.24 -4.50
N VAL A 57 2.03 -1.08 -3.26
CA VAL A 57 3.22 -1.77 -2.73
C VAL A 57 3.01 -3.28 -2.70
N TYR A 58 1.99 -3.77 -1.97
CA TYR A 58 1.86 -5.21 -1.76
C TYR A 58 1.45 -5.96 -3.03
N ASP A 59 0.63 -5.34 -3.90
CA ASP A 59 0.18 -5.98 -5.14
C ASP A 59 1.30 -6.00 -6.19
N THR A 60 2.23 -5.03 -6.14
CA THR A 60 3.45 -5.08 -6.96
C THR A 60 4.41 -6.17 -6.47
N ILE A 61 4.55 -6.36 -5.15
CA ILE A 61 5.33 -7.48 -4.59
C ILE A 61 4.71 -8.82 -5.01
N TYR A 62 3.38 -8.93 -5.00
CA TYR A 62 2.68 -10.13 -5.46
C TYR A 62 2.89 -10.39 -6.96
N ALA A 63 2.86 -9.34 -7.79
CA ALA A 63 3.17 -9.44 -9.21
C ALA A 63 4.61 -9.90 -9.51
N MET A 64 5.55 -9.81 -8.57
CA MET A 64 6.89 -10.40 -8.71
C MET A 64 6.87 -11.93 -8.58
N VAL A 65 5.89 -12.49 -7.86
CA VAL A 65 5.69 -13.94 -7.73
C VAL A 65 5.20 -14.51 -9.06
N ASP A 66 4.25 -13.83 -9.71
CA ASP A 66 3.61 -14.27 -10.94
C ASP A 66 4.44 -13.95 -12.21
N ARG A 67 5.68 -13.44 -12.07
CA ARG A 67 6.49 -12.91 -13.20
C ARG A 67 6.80 -13.97 -14.26
N GLU A 68 7.18 -15.18 -13.87
CA GLU A 68 7.55 -16.25 -14.81
C GLU A 68 6.34 -16.79 -15.59
N ASP A 69 5.18 -16.84 -14.94
CA ASP A 69 3.91 -17.25 -15.54
C ASP A 69 3.37 -16.14 -16.47
N ASP A 70 3.40 -14.88 -16.04
CA ASP A 70 3.00 -13.73 -16.84
C ASP A 70 3.84 -13.59 -18.12
N LEU A 71 5.13 -13.92 -18.05
CA LEU A 71 6.04 -13.96 -19.20
C LEU A 71 5.69 -15.08 -20.20
N HIS A 72 5.27 -16.25 -19.73
CA HIS A 72 4.85 -17.36 -20.61
C HIS A 72 3.53 -17.07 -21.34
N ILE A 73 2.62 -16.32 -20.71
CA ILE A 73 1.27 -16.06 -21.23
C ILE A 73 1.22 -14.74 -22.04
N GLY A 74 2.30 -13.94 -22.04
CA GLY A 74 2.43 -12.71 -22.83
C GLY A 74 1.57 -11.55 -22.30
N VAL A 75 1.29 -11.51 -21.00
CA VAL A 75 0.46 -10.48 -20.36
C VAL A 75 1.30 -9.27 -19.95
N LYS A 76 0.74 -8.06 -20.04
CA LYS A 76 1.41 -6.83 -19.61
C LYS A 76 1.32 -6.69 -18.09
N SER A 77 2.42 -6.97 -17.38
CA SER A 77 2.53 -6.79 -15.92
C SER A 77 3.55 -5.72 -15.56
N THR A 78 3.38 -5.05 -14.41
CA THR A 78 4.29 -3.99 -13.95
C THR A 78 5.71 -4.52 -13.70
N ALA A 79 5.83 -5.80 -13.30
CA ALA A 79 7.11 -6.50 -13.19
C ALA A 79 7.81 -6.69 -14.56
N ILE A 80 7.04 -6.78 -15.65
CA ILE A 80 7.56 -6.90 -17.02
C ILE A 80 7.95 -5.51 -17.57
N LEU A 81 7.18 -4.46 -17.25
CA LEU A 81 7.49 -3.10 -17.69
C LEU A 81 8.76 -2.53 -17.04
N PHE A 82 8.99 -2.83 -15.75
CA PHE A 82 10.11 -2.28 -15.00
C PHE A 82 11.32 -3.21 -14.87
N GLY A 83 11.21 -4.48 -15.27
CA GLY A 83 12.34 -5.41 -15.31
C GLY A 83 13.06 -5.52 -13.97
N ASP A 84 14.26 -4.96 -13.85
CA ASP A 84 15.08 -4.96 -12.63
C ASP A 84 14.83 -3.76 -11.71
N ALA A 85 14.00 -2.80 -12.13
CA ALA A 85 13.65 -1.60 -11.36
C ALA A 85 12.42 -1.79 -10.46
N ASP A 86 11.77 -2.96 -10.50
CA ASP A 86 10.63 -3.34 -9.65
C ASP A 86 10.87 -3.05 -8.16
N ARG A 87 12.01 -3.49 -7.62
CA ARG A 87 12.41 -3.27 -6.24
C ARG A 87 12.57 -1.78 -5.91
N PHE A 88 13.18 -1.02 -6.82
CA PHE A 88 13.36 0.43 -6.65
C PHE A 88 12.02 1.16 -6.61
N LEU A 89 11.11 0.83 -7.52
CA LEU A 89 9.77 1.41 -7.55
C LEU A 89 8.98 1.10 -6.28
N ILE A 90 9.03 -0.16 -5.80
CA ILE A 90 8.43 -0.56 -4.52
C ILE A 90 9.04 0.28 -3.38
N GLY A 91 10.35 0.52 -3.40
CA GLY A 91 11.03 1.35 -2.41
C GLY A 91 10.56 2.80 -2.41
N VAL A 92 10.36 3.39 -3.59
CA VAL A 92 9.79 4.75 -3.72
C VAL A 92 8.35 4.78 -3.19
N LEU A 93 7.51 3.80 -3.56
CA LEU A 93 6.13 3.72 -3.08
C LEU A 93 6.05 3.55 -1.55
N GLN A 94 6.94 2.74 -0.97
CA GLN A 94 7.06 2.59 0.48
C GLN A 94 7.50 3.90 1.14
N ALA A 95 8.47 4.61 0.57
CA ALA A 95 8.89 5.92 1.11
C ALA A 95 7.75 6.95 1.07
N LEU A 96 6.98 6.97 -0.02
CA LEU A 96 5.79 7.81 -0.14
C LEU A 96 4.70 7.41 0.87
N LEU A 97 4.48 6.12 1.10
CA LEU A 97 3.54 5.63 2.11
C LEU A 97 3.94 6.08 3.52
N ILE A 98 5.22 5.95 3.89
CA ILE A 98 5.71 6.41 5.20
C ILE A 98 5.55 7.94 5.33
N LEU A 99 5.85 8.70 4.27
CA LEU A 99 5.64 10.15 4.26
C LEU A 99 4.16 10.51 4.45
N ASP A 100 3.26 9.83 3.75
CA ASP A 100 1.81 10.02 3.89
C ASP A 100 1.34 9.74 5.32
N LEU A 101 1.79 8.65 5.94
CA LEU A 101 1.49 8.34 7.35
C LEU A 101 2.01 9.43 8.31
N VAL A 102 3.21 9.97 8.07
CA VAL A 102 3.72 11.11 8.87
C VAL A 102 2.81 12.33 8.73
N LEU A 103 2.30 12.62 7.51
CA LEU A 103 1.36 13.71 7.27
C LEU A 103 0.00 13.46 7.93
N VAL A 104 -0.52 12.23 7.89
CA VAL A 104 -1.73 11.82 8.63
C VAL A 104 -1.55 12.11 10.12
N GLY A 105 -0.45 11.67 10.72
CA GLY A 105 -0.15 11.95 12.13
C GLY A 105 -0.13 13.45 12.46
N ARG A 106 0.47 14.27 11.60
CA ARG A 106 0.52 15.72 11.79
C ARG A 106 -0.87 16.37 11.69
N VAL A 107 -1.67 15.98 10.69
CA VAL A 107 -3.01 16.55 10.47
C VAL A 107 -3.99 16.10 11.54
N ALA A 108 -3.90 14.86 12.00
CA ALA A 108 -4.73 14.31 13.06
C ALA A 108 -4.23 14.68 14.48
N GLY A 109 -3.08 15.35 14.59
CA GLY A 109 -2.48 15.72 15.86
C GLY A 109 -2.13 14.52 16.74
N LEU A 110 -1.64 13.42 16.14
CA LEU A 110 -1.24 12.18 16.81
C LEU A 110 0.10 12.33 17.55
N GLY A 111 0.27 11.59 18.64
CA GLY A 111 1.42 11.71 19.55
C GLY A 111 2.54 10.71 19.27
N ALA A 112 3.47 10.59 20.23
CA ALA A 112 4.70 9.81 20.06
C ALA A 112 4.45 8.32 19.80
N TRP A 113 3.37 7.74 20.35
CA TRP A 113 3.04 6.33 20.18
C TRP A 113 2.59 6.00 18.76
N TYR A 114 1.88 6.93 18.11
CA TYR A 114 1.58 6.81 16.68
C TYR A 114 2.87 6.81 15.85
N TYR A 115 3.77 7.76 16.12
CA TYR A 115 5.05 7.84 15.39
C TYR A 115 5.95 6.63 15.65
N ALA A 116 5.88 5.99 16.82
CA ALA A 116 6.53 4.72 17.07
C ALA A 116 5.95 3.59 16.19
N GLY A 117 4.62 3.56 16.01
CA GLY A 117 3.96 2.67 15.05
C GLY A 117 4.41 2.91 13.60
N VAL A 118 4.53 4.18 13.18
CA VAL A 118 5.05 4.56 11.85
C VAL A 118 6.52 4.16 11.68
N ALA A 119 7.35 4.30 12.72
CA ALA A 119 8.73 3.81 12.70
C ALA A 119 8.80 2.28 12.57
N GLY A 120 7.92 1.55 13.27
CA GLY A 120 7.74 0.11 13.11
C GLY A 120 7.34 -0.28 11.69
N ALA A 121 6.41 0.46 11.09
CA ALA A 121 6.01 0.31 9.70
C ALA A 121 7.20 0.50 8.73
N ALA A 122 8.04 1.52 8.94
CA ALA A 122 9.24 1.76 8.13
C ALA A 122 10.27 0.63 8.27
N ALA A 123 10.45 0.08 9.47
CA ALA A 123 11.32 -1.07 9.70
C ALA A 123 10.80 -2.33 8.97
N LEU A 124 9.49 -2.58 9.02
CA LEU A 124 8.86 -3.66 8.27
C LEU A 124 8.98 -3.48 6.75
N ALA A 125 8.79 -2.26 6.24
CA ALA A 125 8.99 -1.96 4.82
C ALA A 125 10.44 -2.24 4.38
N SER A 126 11.41 -1.91 5.23
CA SER A 126 12.84 -2.22 5.00
C SER A 126 13.11 -3.74 5.01
N TYR A 127 12.42 -4.49 5.88
CA TYR A 127 12.47 -5.95 5.89
C TYR A 127 11.83 -6.56 4.62
N HIS A 128 10.73 -5.99 4.11
CA HIS A 128 10.16 -6.40 2.82
C HIS A 128 11.15 -6.14 1.68
N GLN A 129 11.84 -5.00 1.68
CA GLN A 129 12.91 -4.70 0.71
C GLN A 129 14.07 -5.70 0.76
N TYR A 130 14.37 -6.24 1.94
CA TYR A 130 15.36 -7.29 2.11
C TYR A 130 14.86 -8.62 1.53
N LEU A 131 13.62 -9.02 1.82
CA LEU A 131 13.03 -10.27 1.31
C LEU A 131 12.95 -10.31 -0.22
N ILE A 132 12.54 -9.20 -0.86
CA ILE A 132 12.37 -9.15 -2.31
C ILE A 132 13.69 -8.94 -3.08
N ARG A 133 14.83 -8.85 -2.39
CA ARG A 133 16.12 -8.45 -2.99
C ARG A 133 16.59 -9.41 -4.09
N ASP A 134 16.39 -10.70 -3.85
CA ASP A 134 16.85 -11.79 -4.72
C ASP A 134 15.74 -12.22 -5.70
N ARG A 135 14.56 -11.59 -5.61
CA ARG A 135 13.36 -11.86 -6.45
C ARG A 135 12.91 -13.32 -6.46
N ASP A 136 13.29 -14.06 -5.42
CA ASP A 136 12.83 -15.42 -5.19
C ASP A 136 11.30 -15.41 -4.93
N PRO A 137 10.49 -16.11 -5.75
CA PRO A 137 9.03 -16.10 -5.62
C PRO A 137 8.54 -16.46 -4.22
N GLN A 138 9.21 -17.39 -3.53
CA GLN A 138 8.84 -17.78 -2.17
C GLN A 138 9.05 -16.66 -1.16
N GLN A 139 10.16 -15.92 -1.26
CA GLN A 139 10.42 -14.75 -0.41
C GLN A 139 9.51 -13.57 -0.74
N CYS A 140 9.20 -13.34 -2.02
CA CYS A 140 8.22 -12.33 -2.43
C CYS A 140 6.83 -12.64 -1.89
N PHE A 141 6.39 -13.90 -1.97
CA PHE A 141 5.11 -14.33 -1.42
C PHE A 141 5.08 -14.19 0.11
N ARG A 142 6.19 -14.50 0.80
CA ARG A 142 6.33 -14.25 2.24
C ARG A 142 6.22 -12.76 2.57
N ALA A 143 6.85 -11.88 1.79
CA ALA A 143 6.74 -10.43 1.98
C ALA A 143 5.30 -9.94 1.80
N PHE A 144 4.59 -10.45 0.78
CA PHE A 144 3.18 -10.19 0.55
C PHE A 144 2.30 -10.61 1.73
N LEU A 145 2.43 -11.85 2.22
CA LEU A 145 1.66 -12.31 3.38
C LEU A 145 2.01 -11.52 4.64
N HIS A 146 3.29 -11.18 4.84
CA HIS A 146 3.74 -10.40 5.99
C HIS A 146 3.25 -8.94 5.97
N ASN A 147 2.76 -8.44 4.84
CA ASN A 147 2.33 -7.04 4.69
C ASN A 147 1.20 -6.62 5.65
N HIS A 148 0.34 -7.53 6.11
CA HIS A 148 -0.69 -7.20 7.09
C HIS A 148 -0.11 -6.62 8.41
N TRP A 149 1.11 -7.02 8.81
CA TRP A 149 1.78 -6.46 9.99
C TRP A 149 2.06 -4.97 9.89
N LEU A 150 2.27 -4.47 8.67
CA LEU A 150 2.49 -3.04 8.39
C LEU A 150 1.27 -2.21 8.85
N GLY A 151 0.06 -2.68 8.55
CA GLY A 151 -1.17 -2.08 9.04
C GLY A 151 -1.38 -2.28 10.55
N MET A 152 -1.06 -3.47 11.08
CA MET A 152 -1.24 -3.78 12.51
C MET A 152 -0.36 -2.91 13.42
N VAL A 153 0.90 -2.64 13.06
CA VAL A 153 1.78 -1.79 13.90
C VAL A 153 1.32 -0.32 13.91
N VAL A 154 0.83 0.20 12.78
CA VAL A 154 0.26 1.55 12.72
C VAL A 154 -1.03 1.61 13.54
N PHE A 155 -1.92 0.62 13.39
CA PHE A 155 -3.16 0.54 14.16
C PHE A 155 -2.89 0.45 15.67
N ALA A 156 -1.97 -0.41 16.10
CA ALA A 156 -1.55 -0.51 17.49
C ALA A 156 -0.99 0.83 18.01
N GLY A 157 -0.18 1.52 17.19
CA GLY A 157 0.31 2.86 17.51
C GLY A 157 -0.82 3.87 17.73
N ILE A 158 -1.87 3.85 16.90
CA ILE A 158 -3.06 4.69 17.08
C ILE A 158 -3.78 4.34 18.39
N VAL A 159 -4.03 3.05 18.65
CA VAL A 159 -4.74 2.60 19.87
C VAL A 159 -3.99 3.03 21.13
N VAL A 160 -2.68 2.78 21.18
CA VAL A 160 -1.85 3.19 22.33
C VAL A 160 -1.83 4.70 22.48
N ASP A 161 -1.72 5.46 21.38
CA ASP A 161 -1.77 6.92 21.43
C ASP A 161 -3.07 7.42 22.05
N TYR A 162 -4.22 6.86 21.63
CA TYR A 162 -5.53 7.20 22.20
C TYR A 162 -5.70 6.80 23.66
N LEU A 163 -5.14 5.67 24.10
CA LEU A 163 -5.19 5.23 25.50
C LEU A 163 -4.24 6.02 26.41
N SER A 164 -3.20 6.62 25.84
CA SER A 164 -2.19 7.39 26.58
C SER A 164 -2.51 8.89 26.73
N ARG A 165 -3.60 9.34 26.10
CA ARG A 165 -4.14 10.71 26.20
C ARG A 165 -5.16 10.80 27.33
#